data_AF-A0A7K5Z7Z4-F1
#
_entry.id   AF-A0A7K5Z7Z4-F1
#
_cell.length_a   1.000
_cell.length_b   1.000
_cell.length_c   1.000
_cell.angle_alpha   90.00
_cell.angle_beta   90.00
_cell.angle_gamma   90.00
#
_symmetry.space_group_name_H-M   'P 1'
#
loop_
_entity.id
_entity.type
_entity.pdbx_description
1 polymer ?
#
loop_
_entity_poly.entity_id
_entity_poly.type
_entity_poly.pdbx_seq_one_letter_code
_entity_poly.pdbx_strand_id
1 'polypeptide(L)'
;YTEAWDADKTSIHVMPDTPTILLAKANAANVSHKHYQKAWDEAKAKSYDIRADAIPIKHAKASRDIASEYKYKETHEKQKGHYIGCRTAKEDPKLSLAARAMLLQNDRLYRKGYHDTKAQVHIPVDAMSVMAAKECQTLVSDVDYRQYLHQWTCLPDQNDVIHARKAYDLQSD
;
A
#
# COMPACT_ATOMS: atom_id res chain seq x y z
N TYR A 1 -80.30 0.20 -61.34
CA TYR A 1 -81.58 0.16 -60.61
C TYR A 1 -81.70 -1.12 -59.78
N THR A 2 -81.42 -2.28 -60.35
CA THR A 2 -81.37 -3.59 -59.66
C THR A 2 -80.38 -3.63 -58.49
N GLU A 3 -79.17 -3.11 -58.69
CA GLU A 3 -78.11 -3.13 -57.65
C GLU A 3 -78.48 -2.32 -56.40
N ALA A 4 -79.12 -1.15 -56.57
CA ALA A 4 -79.56 -0.33 -55.44
C ALA A 4 -80.71 -0.99 -54.67
N TRP A 5 -81.62 -1.66 -55.37
CA TRP A 5 -82.73 -2.41 -54.80
C TRP A 5 -82.27 -3.66 -54.03
N ASP A 6 -81.26 -4.36 -54.54
CA ASP A 6 -80.69 -5.52 -53.86
C ASP A 6 -79.81 -5.13 -52.67
N ALA A 7 -79.14 -3.96 -52.72
CA ALA A 7 -78.44 -3.39 -51.57
C ALA A 7 -79.41 -2.99 -50.44
N ASP A 8 -80.55 -2.37 -50.77
CA ASP A 8 -81.52 -1.90 -49.78
C ASP A 8 -82.19 -3.05 -49.01
N LYS A 9 -82.43 -4.19 -49.66
CA LYS A 9 -82.94 -5.42 -49.00
C LYS A 9 -82.00 -6.00 -47.94
N THR A 10 -80.70 -5.73 -48.05
CA THR A 10 -79.72 -6.18 -47.05
C THR A 10 -79.62 -5.23 -45.85
N SER A 11 -80.19 -4.02 -45.97
CA SER A 11 -80.19 -2.99 -44.93
C SER A 11 -81.44 -3.14 -44.05
N ILE A 12 -81.27 -3.75 -42.88
CA ILE A 12 -82.36 -3.87 -41.90
C ILE A 12 -82.39 -2.58 -41.07
N HIS A 13 -83.36 -1.69 -41.35
CA HIS A 13 -83.54 -0.44 -40.61
C HIS A 13 -84.29 -0.68 -39.29
N VAL A 14 -83.62 -1.26 -38.30
CA VAL A 14 -84.17 -1.34 -36.93
C VAL A 14 -83.78 -0.08 -36.16
N MET A 15 -84.74 0.52 -35.45
CA MET A 15 -84.45 1.68 -34.61
C MET A 15 -83.50 1.29 -33.47
N PRO A 16 -82.27 1.86 -33.41
CA PRO A 16 -81.24 1.47 -32.44
C PRO A 16 -81.62 1.66 -30.96
N ASP A 17 -82.67 2.44 -30.70
CA ASP A 17 -83.13 2.83 -29.36
C ASP A 17 -84.36 2.05 -28.87
N THR A 18 -84.76 1.00 -29.59
CA THR A 18 -85.77 0.08 -29.08
C THR A 18 -85.28 -0.58 -27.78
N PRO A 19 -86.13 -0.70 -26.73
CA PRO A 19 -85.70 -1.13 -25.40
C PRO A 19 -85.08 -2.53 -25.38
N THR A 20 -85.51 -3.41 -26.29
CA THR A 20 -84.94 -4.76 -26.48
C THR A 20 -83.50 -4.72 -26.99
N ILE A 21 -83.18 -3.81 -27.91
CA ILE A 21 -81.83 -3.63 -28.44
C ILE A 21 -80.90 -3.03 -27.39
N LEU A 22 -81.38 -2.06 -26.62
CA LEU A 22 -80.61 -1.48 -25.51
C LEU A 22 -80.28 -2.53 -24.45
N LEU A 23 -81.25 -3.37 -24.09
CA LEU A 23 -81.04 -4.49 -23.17
C LEU A 23 -80.05 -5.51 -23.74
N ALA A 24 -80.16 -5.86 -25.02
CA ALA A 24 -79.22 -6.77 -25.69
C ALA A 24 -77.79 -6.21 -25.72
N LYS A 25 -77.61 -4.90 -25.97
CA LYS A 25 -76.30 -4.23 -25.92
C LYS A 25 -75.70 -4.22 -24.51
N ALA A 26 -76.50 -3.92 -23.49
CA ALA A 26 -76.06 -3.95 -22.10
C ALA A 26 -75.66 -5.37 -21.66
N ASN A 27 -76.45 -6.38 -22.03
CA ASN A 27 -76.14 -7.78 -21.75
C ASN A 27 -74.91 -8.26 -22.51
N ALA A 28 -74.71 -7.85 -23.76
CA ALA A 28 -73.52 -8.16 -24.52
C ALA A 28 -72.25 -7.58 -23.87
N ALA A 29 -72.32 -6.37 -23.32
CA ALA A 29 -71.22 -5.79 -22.55
C ALA A 29 -70.95 -6.56 -21.25
N ASN A 30 -72.00 -6.97 -20.53
CA ASN A 30 -71.89 -7.71 -19.27
C ASN A 30 -71.38 -9.15 -19.44
N VAL A 31 -71.75 -9.82 -20.53
CA VAL A 31 -71.34 -11.21 -20.84
C VAL A 31 -70.01 -11.25 -21.60
N SER A 32 -69.52 -10.11 -22.10
CA SER A 32 -68.26 -10.03 -22.82
C SER A 32 -67.08 -10.41 -21.93
N HIS A 33 -66.48 -11.56 -22.23
CA HIS A 33 -65.27 -12.05 -21.58
C HIS A 33 -64.10 -11.05 -21.69
N LYS A 34 -64.03 -10.31 -22.81
CA LYS A 34 -63.01 -9.27 -23.01
C LYS A 34 -63.18 -8.14 -22.00
N HIS A 35 -64.41 -7.68 -21.76
CA HIS A 35 -64.67 -6.63 -20.76
C HIS A 35 -64.45 -7.14 -19.34
N TYR A 36 -64.82 -8.39 -19.06
CA TYR A 36 -64.56 -9.05 -17.78
C TYR A 36 -63.06 -9.11 -17.44
N GLN A 37 -62.19 -9.47 -18.40
CA GLN A 37 -60.76 -9.59 -18.15
C GLN A 37 -59.98 -8.28 -18.27
N LYS A 38 -60.56 -7.24 -18.87
CA LYS A 38 -59.88 -5.98 -19.17
C LYS A 38 -59.19 -5.35 -17.96
N ALA A 39 -59.89 -5.25 -16.83
CA ALA A 39 -59.33 -4.66 -15.61
C ALA A 39 -58.15 -5.48 -15.04
N TRP A 40 -58.23 -6.81 -15.14
CA TRP A 40 -57.16 -7.71 -14.72
C TRP A 40 -55.93 -7.63 -15.63
N ASP A 41 -56.14 -7.54 -16.94
CA ASP A 41 -55.06 -7.35 -17.92
C ASP A 41 -54.38 -5.99 -17.77
N GLU A 42 -55.14 -4.92 -17.53
CA GLU A 42 -54.61 -3.59 -17.25
C GLU A 42 -53.82 -3.55 -15.93
N ALA A 43 -54.26 -4.29 -14.89
CA ALA A 43 -53.53 -4.41 -13.64
C ALA A 43 -52.20 -5.16 -13.83
N LYS A 44 -52.21 -6.30 -14.54
CA LYS A 44 -50.99 -7.05 -14.89
C LYS A 44 -50.01 -6.19 -15.70
N ALA A 45 -50.49 -5.36 -16.62
CA ALA A 45 -49.64 -4.50 -17.42
C ALA A 45 -48.99 -3.36 -16.60
N LYS A 46 -49.69 -2.83 -15.58
CA LYS A 46 -49.18 -1.73 -14.74
C LYS A 46 -48.27 -2.17 -13.59
N SER A 47 -48.40 -3.39 -13.09
CA SER A 47 -47.75 -3.81 -11.84
C SER A 47 -46.27 -4.20 -11.96
N TYR A 48 -45.73 -4.37 -13.17
CA TYR A 48 -44.34 -4.78 -13.35
C TYR A 48 -43.46 -3.59 -13.75
N ASP A 49 -43.02 -2.81 -12.76
CA ASP A 49 -41.87 -1.89 -12.93
C ASP A 49 -40.58 -2.73 -12.90
N ILE A 50 -40.28 -3.39 -14.01
CA ILE A 50 -39.04 -4.18 -14.16
C ILE A 50 -37.90 -3.19 -14.38
N ARG A 51 -37.38 -2.66 -13.30
CA ARG A 51 -36.23 -1.76 -13.35
C ARG A 51 -35.00 -2.50 -13.85
N ALA A 52 -34.19 -1.82 -14.66
CA ALA A 52 -32.97 -2.40 -15.24
C ALA A 52 -31.92 -2.82 -14.18
N ASP A 53 -32.06 -2.33 -12.95
CA ASP A 53 -31.23 -2.60 -11.80
C ASP A 53 -31.82 -3.66 -10.85
N ALA A 54 -32.95 -4.28 -11.21
CA ALA A 54 -33.53 -5.39 -10.46
C ALA A 54 -32.51 -6.53 -10.28
N ILE A 55 -32.47 -7.11 -9.09
CA ILE A 55 -31.59 -8.22 -8.72
C ILE A 55 -31.57 -9.35 -9.77
N PRO A 56 -32.72 -9.88 -10.25
CA PRO A 56 -32.71 -10.93 -11.27
C PRO A 56 -32.04 -10.51 -12.58
N ILE A 57 -32.21 -9.26 -13.01
CA ILE A 57 -31.59 -8.73 -14.23
C ILE A 57 -30.07 -8.56 -14.04
N LYS A 58 -29.63 -8.04 -12.90
CA LYS A 58 -28.21 -7.94 -12.55
C LYS A 58 -27.55 -9.31 -12.52
N HIS A 59 -28.21 -10.29 -11.88
CA HIS A 59 -27.72 -11.67 -11.83
C HIS A 59 -27.62 -12.30 -13.22
N ALA A 60 -28.65 -12.15 -14.06
CA ALA A 60 -28.63 -12.64 -15.43
C ALA A 60 -27.50 -12.02 -16.27
N LYS A 61 -27.27 -10.71 -16.12
CA LYS A 61 -26.14 -10.00 -16.78
C LYS A 61 -24.79 -10.54 -16.30
N ALA A 62 -24.60 -10.71 -14.99
CA ALA A 62 -23.37 -11.27 -14.44
C ALA A 62 -23.12 -12.70 -14.92
N SER A 63 -24.15 -13.55 -14.93
CA SER A 63 -24.05 -14.92 -15.44
C SER A 63 -23.69 -14.96 -16.92
N ARG A 64 -24.25 -14.08 -17.74
CA ARG A 64 -23.88 -13.93 -19.16
C ARG A 64 -22.42 -13.53 -19.32
N ASP A 65 -21.96 -12.61 -18.48
CA ASP A 65 -20.59 -12.11 -18.52
C ASP A 65 -19.58 -13.21 -18.12
N ILE A 66 -19.92 -14.05 -17.13
CA ILE A 66 -19.10 -15.20 -16.71
C ILE A 66 -19.00 -16.25 -17.83
N ALA A 67 -20.12 -16.54 -18.51
CA ALA A 67 -20.14 -17.49 -19.63
C ALA A 67 -19.51 -16.95 -20.92
N SER A 68 -19.16 -15.66 -20.97
CA SER A 68 -18.60 -15.03 -22.16
C SER A 68 -17.12 -15.38 -22.33
N GLU A 69 -16.83 -16.18 -23.35
CA GLU A 69 -15.45 -16.53 -23.73
C GLU A 69 -14.61 -15.30 -24.06
N TYR A 70 -15.22 -14.26 -24.64
CA TYR A 70 -14.56 -12.99 -24.92
C TYR A 70 -14.06 -12.31 -23.65
N LYS A 71 -14.93 -12.14 -22.63
CA LYS A 71 -14.54 -11.53 -21.35
C LYS A 71 -13.49 -12.36 -20.62
N TYR A 72 -13.61 -13.69 -20.67
CA TYR A 72 -12.59 -14.60 -20.15
C TYR A 72 -11.22 -14.34 -20.79
N LYS A 73 -11.14 -14.35 -22.12
CA LYS A 73 -9.89 -14.09 -22.85
C LYS A 73 -9.34 -12.70 -22.59
N GLU A 74 -10.21 -11.68 -22.55
CA GLU A 74 -9.81 -10.30 -22.24
C GLU A 74 -9.17 -10.20 -20.85
N THR A 75 -9.79 -10.80 -19.83
CA THR A 75 -9.21 -10.82 -18.47
C THR A 75 -7.90 -11.59 -18.40
N HIS A 76 -7.80 -12.70 -19.13
CA HIS A 76 -6.57 -13.49 -19.23
C HIS A 76 -5.44 -12.70 -19.90
N GLU A 77 -5.69 -11.98 -20.99
CA GLU A 77 -4.70 -11.11 -21.63
C GLU A 77 -4.31 -9.92 -20.72
N LYS A 78 -5.24 -9.36 -19.94
CA LYS A 78 -4.92 -8.32 -18.94
C LYS A 78 -4.05 -8.86 -17.81
N GLN A 79 -4.30 -10.09 -17.36
CA GLN A 79 -3.56 -10.74 -16.28
C GLN A 79 -2.23 -11.35 -16.76
N LYS A 80 -2.07 -11.60 -18.06
CA LYS A 80 -0.78 -11.99 -18.64
C LYS A 80 0.28 -10.95 -18.30
N GLY A 81 1.42 -11.41 -17.81
CA GLY A 81 2.50 -10.54 -17.35
C GLY A 81 2.35 -10.01 -15.93
N HIS A 82 1.18 -10.19 -15.28
CA HIS A 82 1.04 -10.00 -13.82
C HIS A 82 1.56 -11.23 -13.08
N TYR A 83 2.75 -11.70 -13.45
CA TYR A 83 3.44 -12.69 -12.64
C TYR A 83 3.63 -12.10 -11.26
N ILE A 84 3.18 -12.85 -10.26
CA ILE A 84 3.33 -12.58 -8.83
C ILE A 84 4.83 -12.67 -8.53
N GLY A 85 5.53 -11.60 -8.87
CA GLY A 85 6.93 -11.37 -8.57
C GLY A 85 7.06 -10.36 -7.45
N CYS A 86 8.20 -10.39 -6.80
CA CYS A 86 8.57 -9.37 -5.82
C CYS A 86 8.82 -8.05 -6.56
N ARG A 87 8.28 -6.94 -6.05
CA ARG A 87 8.35 -5.62 -6.70
C ARG A 87 9.80 -5.13 -6.79
N THR A 88 10.64 -5.61 -5.89
CA THR A 88 12.08 -5.38 -5.88
C THR A 88 12.80 -6.69 -5.55
N ALA A 89 14.01 -6.90 -6.08
CA ALA A 89 14.83 -8.08 -5.80
C ALA A 89 15.10 -8.33 -4.30
N LYS A 90 14.99 -7.29 -3.46
CA LYS A 90 15.11 -7.38 -1.99
C LYS A 90 13.93 -8.08 -1.33
N GLU A 91 12.76 -8.02 -1.95
CA GLU A 91 11.52 -8.61 -1.42
C GLU A 91 11.44 -10.11 -1.74
N ASP A 92 12.24 -10.60 -2.71
CA ASP A 92 12.30 -12.04 -2.99
C ASP A 92 13.10 -12.76 -1.88
N PRO A 93 12.48 -13.71 -1.16
CA PRO A 93 13.14 -14.46 -0.08
C PRO A 93 14.37 -15.24 -0.58
N LYS A 94 14.40 -15.69 -1.83
CA LYS A 94 15.56 -16.43 -2.38
C LYS A 94 16.71 -15.48 -2.71
N LEU A 95 16.43 -14.37 -3.36
CA LEU A 95 17.45 -13.38 -3.71
C LEU A 95 18.02 -12.68 -2.48
N SER A 96 17.18 -12.36 -1.49
CA SER A 96 17.63 -11.79 -0.22
C SER A 96 18.52 -12.76 0.57
N LEU A 97 18.18 -14.06 0.59
CA LEU A 97 19.03 -15.08 1.20
C LEU A 97 20.39 -15.20 0.49
N ALA A 98 20.39 -15.22 -0.85
CA ALA A 98 21.62 -15.28 -1.64
C ALA A 98 22.52 -14.05 -1.40
N ALA A 99 21.94 -12.86 -1.36
CA ALA A 99 22.68 -11.63 -1.04
C ALA A 99 23.30 -11.69 0.37
N ARG A 100 22.56 -12.20 1.36
CA ARG A 100 23.08 -12.37 2.72
C ARG A 100 24.22 -13.38 2.78
N ALA A 101 24.13 -14.49 2.04
CA ALA A 101 25.19 -15.48 1.95
C ALA A 101 26.47 -14.88 1.33
N MET A 102 26.34 -14.07 0.29
CA MET A 102 27.48 -13.35 -0.32
C MET A 102 28.14 -12.36 0.65
N LEU A 103 27.35 -11.64 1.45
CA LEU A 103 27.90 -10.73 2.47
C LEU A 103 28.70 -11.48 3.53
N LEU A 104 28.26 -12.68 3.93
CA LEU A 104 28.94 -13.50 4.92
C LEU A 104 30.28 -14.07 4.40
N GLN A 105 30.35 -14.39 3.11
CA GLN A 105 31.58 -14.86 2.47
C GLN A 105 32.65 -13.76 2.33
N ASN A 106 32.26 -12.50 2.51
CA ASN A 106 33.18 -11.37 2.34
C ASN A 106 34.11 -11.21 3.55
N ASP A 107 35.35 -11.68 3.40
CA ASP A 107 36.42 -11.58 4.40
C ASP A 107 36.65 -10.16 4.94
N ARG A 108 36.48 -9.13 4.10
CA ARG A 108 36.63 -7.73 4.52
C ARG A 108 35.54 -7.33 5.51
N LEU A 109 34.30 -7.72 5.26
CA LEU A 109 33.19 -7.47 6.18
C LEU A 109 33.36 -8.27 7.46
N TYR A 110 33.77 -9.54 7.34
CA TYR A 110 34.06 -10.41 8.47
C TYR A 110 35.10 -9.81 9.44
N ARG A 111 36.21 -9.26 8.90
CA ARG A 111 37.30 -8.69 9.71
C ARG A 111 37.10 -7.22 10.09
N LYS A 112 36.06 -6.55 9.59
CA LYS A 112 35.83 -5.12 9.80
C LYS A 112 35.76 -4.77 11.29
N GLY A 113 34.90 -5.47 12.05
CA GLY A 113 34.73 -5.21 13.48
C GLY A 113 36.04 -5.38 14.28
N TYR A 114 36.80 -6.44 13.97
CA TYR A 114 38.13 -6.64 14.56
C TYR A 114 39.09 -5.50 14.23
N HIS A 115 39.13 -5.04 12.97
CA HIS A 115 40.01 -3.94 12.59
C HIS A 115 39.60 -2.60 13.19
N ASP A 116 38.30 -2.37 13.39
CA ASP A 116 37.77 -1.17 14.03
C ASP A 116 38.12 -1.13 15.53
N THR A 117 38.14 -2.28 16.21
CA THR A 117 38.35 -2.35 17.67
C THR A 117 39.74 -2.82 18.11
N LYS A 118 40.57 -3.43 17.24
CA LYS A 118 41.89 -3.98 17.63
C LYS A 118 42.83 -2.97 18.28
N ALA A 119 42.66 -1.68 17.98
CA ALA A 119 43.46 -0.60 18.56
C ALA A 119 42.80 0.04 19.80
N GLN A 120 41.54 -0.29 20.08
CA GLN A 120 40.82 0.19 21.26
C GLN A 120 41.19 -0.69 22.45
N VAL A 121 42.30 -0.35 23.11
CA VAL A 121 42.71 -0.97 24.37
C VAL A 121 42.12 -0.17 25.52
N HIS A 122 41.32 -0.83 26.37
CA HIS A 122 40.77 -0.21 27.58
C HIS A 122 41.43 -0.86 28.81
N ILE A 123 42.33 -0.12 29.45
CA ILE A 123 42.97 -0.53 30.71
C ILE A 123 42.21 0.19 31.83
N PRO A 124 41.60 -0.54 32.79
CA PRO A 124 40.93 0.10 33.91
C PRO A 124 41.94 0.88 34.75
N VAL A 125 41.53 2.02 35.29
CA VAL A 125 42.39 2.87 36.14
C VAL A 125 42.87 2.09 37.36
N ASP A 126 42.02 1.22 37.90
CA ASP A 126 42.29 0.38 39.07
C ASP A 126 43.12 -0.87 38.74
N ALA A 127 43.69 -0.98 37.53
CA ALA A 127 44.58 -2.07 37.19
C ALA A 127 45.82 -2.04 38.10
N MET A 128 46.13 -3.16 38.76
CA MET A 128 47.26 -3.29 39.68
C MET A 128 48.59 -2.84 39.06
N SER A 129 48.80 -3.09 37.76
CA SER A 129 50.00 -2.63 37.05
C SER A 129 50.08 -1.11 36.92
N VAL A 130 48.94 -0.44 36.69
CA VAL A 130 48.85 1.02 36.60
C VAL A 130 49.05 1.64 37.98
N MET A 131 48.42 1.08 39.01
CA MET A 131 48.56 1.53 40.40
C MET A 131 50.00 1.37 40.89
N ALA A 132 50.61 0.21 40.68
CA ALA A 132 52.00 -0.04 41.04
C ALA A 132 52.96 0.89 40.29
N ALA A 133 52.74 1.12 38.99
CA ALA A 133 53.56 2.05 38.22
C ALA A 133 53.43 3.49 38.75
N LYS A 134 52.23 3.91 39.16
CA LYS A 134 51.99 5.23 39.76
C LYS A 134 52.74 5.38 41.08
N GLU A 135 52.67 4.39 41.95
CA GLU A 135 53.39 4.38 43.24
C GLU A 135 54.91 4.38 43.01
N CYS A 136 55.42 3.55 42.09
CA CYS A 136 56.82 3.55 41.71
C CYS A 136 57.26 4.93 41.18
N GLN A 137 56.45 5.57 40.34
CA GLN A 137 56.76 6.90 39.81
C GLN A 137 56.86 7.92 40.94
N THR A 138 55.96 7.89 41.93
CA THR A 138 56.03 8.81 43.09
C THR A 138 57.28 8.59 43.93
N LEU A 139 57.73 7.34 44.08
CA LEU A 139 58.94 7.01 44.85
C LEU A 139 60.23 7.40 44.12
N VAL A 140 60.25 7.25 42.79
CA VAL A 140 61.42 7.57 41.95
C VAL A 140 61.48 9.05 41.63
N SER A 141 60.35 9.75 41.61
CA SER A 141 60.31 11.17 41.30
C SER A 141 60.81 12.01 42.47
N ASP A 142 61.87 12.77 42.26
CA ASP A 142 62.31 13.81 43.19
C ASP A 142 61.41 15.07 43.17
N VAL A 143 60.30 15.04 42.42
CA VAL A 143 59.43 16.22 42.19
C VAL A 143 58.91 16.78 43.52
N ASP A 144 58.44 15.91 44.42
CA ASP A 144 57.91 16.34 45.73
C ASP A 144 59.02 16.80 46.69
N TYR A 145 60.27 16.42 46.44
CA TYR A 145 61.44 16.80 47.24
C TYR A 145 62.14 18.07 46.73
N ARG A 146 61.89 18.48 45.49
CA ARG A 146 62.45 19.72 44.90
C ARG A 146 61.70 20.95 45.40
N GLN A 147 62.08 21.46 46.57
CA GLN A 147 61.64 22.77 47.05
C GLN A 147 62.60 23.87 46.56
N TYR A 148 62.24 24.55 45.48
CA TYR A 148 62.99 25.71 45.00
C TYR A 148 62.69 26.93 45.89
N LEU A 149 63.63 27.30 46.76
CA LEU A 149 63.52 28.48 47.62
C LEU A 149 63.37 29.78 46.80
N HIS A 150 64.02 29.86 45.65
CA HIS A 150 64.02 31.03 44.78
C HIS A 150 63.96 30.61 43.31
N GLN A 151 62.95 31.10 42.59
CA GLN A 151 62.89 30.97 41.15
C GLN A 151 63.70 32.12 40.53
N TRP A 152 64.91 31.83 40.06
CA TRP A 152 65.71 32.82 39.35
C TRP A 152 65.13 33.04 37.96
N THR A 153 64.52 34.20 37.74
CA THR A 153 64.12 34.66 36.42
C THR A 153 65.20 35.58 35.86
N CYS A 154 65.76 35.24 34.70
CA CYS A 154 66.67 36.13 33.98
C CYS A 154 65.91 37.36 33.49
N LEU A 155 66.56 38.53 33.49
CA LEU A 155 65.97 39.72 32.88
C LEU A 155 65.87 39.52 31.35
N PRO A 156 64.87 40.12 30.68
CA PRO A 156 64.62 39.90 29.25
C PRO A 156 65.75 40.33 28.30
N ASP A 157 66.71 41.11 28.78
CA ASP A 157 67.86 41.63 28.02
C ASP A 157 69.10 40.71 28.05
N GLN A 158 69.13 39.72 28.95
CA GLN A 158 70.26 38.80 29.12
C GLN A 158 70.16 37.56 28.23
N ASN A 159 70.32 37.76 26.92
CA ASN A 159 70.15 36.71 25.91
C ASN A 159 71.09 35.49 26.11
N ASP A 160 72.33 35.70 26.52
CA ASP A 160 73.31 34.60 26.68
C ASP A 160 72.85 33.56 27.71
N VAL A 161 72.31 34.02 28.84
CA VAL A 161 71.79 33.15 29.91
C VAL A 161 70.50 32.47 29.47
N ILE A 162 69.64 33.17 28.72
CA ILE A 162 68.40 32.60 28.16
C ILE A 162 68.72 31.49 27.15
N HIS A 163 69.71 31.68 26.29
CA HIS A 163 70.14 30.68 25.32
C HIS A 163 70.79 29.47 25.98
N ALA A 164 71.67 29.69 26.97
CA ALA A 164 72.26 28.62 27.75
C ALA A 164 71.19 27.78 28.46
N ARG A 165 70.22 28.42 29.11
CA ARG A 165 69.10 27.73 29.75
C ARG A 165 68.29 26.89 28.76
N LYS A 166 67.87 27.48 27.64
CA LYS A 166 67.13 26.74 26.59
C LYS A 166 67.91 25.52 26.09
N ALA A 167 69.23 25.64 25.94
CA ALA A 167 70.08 24.53 25.53
C ALA A 167 70.18 23.44 26.61
N TYR A 168 70.25 23.80 27.89
CA TYR A 168 70.22 22.83 28.98
C TYR A 168 68.87 22.12 29.08
N ASP A 169 67.76 22.85 28.96
CA ASP A 169 66.41 22.26 28.98
C ASP A 169 66.26 21.24 27.83
N LEU A 170 66.76 21.57 26.62
CA LEU A 170 66.81 20.67 25.47
C LEU A 170 67.68 19.42 25.66
N GLN A 171 68.69 19.46 26.53
CA GLN A 171 69.56 18.33 26.85
C GLN A 171 69.04 17.45 28.00
N SER A 172 68.06 17.96 28.75
CA SER A 172 67.50 17.28 29.92
C SER A 172 66.27 16.41 29.62
N ASP A 173 65.83 16.36 28.36
CA ASP A 173 64.83 15.43 27.82
C ASP A 173 65.46 14.07 27.46
#